data_AF-A0A1H0HG66-F1
#
_entry.id   AF-A0A1H0HG66-F1
#
_cell.length_a   1.000
_cell.length_b   1.000
_cell.length_c   1.000
_cell.angle_alpha   90.00
_cell.angle_beta   90.00
_cell.angle_gamma   90.00
#
_symmetry.space_group_name_H-M   'P 1'
#
loop_
_entity.id
_entity.type
_entity.pdbx_description
1 polymer ?
#
loop_
_entity_poly.entity_id
_entity_poly.type
_entity_poly.pdbx_seq_one_letter_code
_entity_poly.pdbx_strand_id
1 'polypeptide(L)' 'MSEPDDRRERFRHLPDPVRPEDTVEGVDTSPVPAGDASDEREVFLRQAGG' A
#
# COMPACT_ATOMS: atom_id res chain seq x y z
N MET A 1 -24.29 35.98 8.41
CA MET A 1 -23.83 34.91 7.50
C MET A 1 -22.48 34.43 7.98
N SER A 2 -22.45 33.37 8.81
CA SER A 2 -21.21 32.70 9.19
C SER A 2 -21.16 31.35 8.49
N GLU A 3 -20.95 31.39 7.18
CA GLU A 3 -20.68 30.21 6.34
C GLU A 3 -19.20 29.73 6.31
N PRO A 4 -18.16 30.47 6.74
CA PRO A 4 -16.78 30.00 6.59
C PRO A 4 -16.35 28.98 7.66
N ASP A 5 -17.06 28.89 8.79
CA ASP A 5 -16.68 28.03 9.92
C ASP A 5 -17.02 26.55 9.65
N ASP A 6 -18.26 26.30 9.19
CA ASP A 6 -18.79 24.98 8.79
C ASP A 6 -17.91 24.24 7.76
N ARG A 7 -17.33 24.97 6.79
CA ARG A 7 -16.49 24.33 5.76
C ARG A 7 -15.15 23.85 6.32
N ARG A 8 -14.59 24.56 7.30
CA ARG A 8 -13.29 24.24 7.90
C ARG A 8 -13.41 23.09 8.89
N GLU A 9 -14.55 22.99 9.56
CA GLU A 9 -14.85 21.90 10.50
C GLU A 9 -14.90 20.52 9.83
N ARG A 10 -15.41 20.44 8.60
CA ARG A 10 -15.49 19.17 7.84
C ARG A 10 -14.14 18.52 7.53
N PHE A 11 -13.06 19.29 7.49
CA PHE A 11 -11.71 18.78 7.20
C PHE A 11 -10.84 18.65 8.46
N ARG A 12 -11.37 18.94 9.66
CA ARG A 12 -10.65 18.73 10.93
C ARG A 12 -10.54 17.25 11.30
N HIS A 13 -11.46 16.44 10.79
CA HIS A 13 -11.50 15.01 11.05
C HIS A 13 -11.27 14.26 9.75
N LEU A 14 -10.35 13.32 9.80
CA LEU A 14 -10.18 12.37 8.71
C LEU A 14 -11.36 11.40 8.72
N PRO A 15 -11.81 10.93 7.54
CA PRO A 15 -12.75 9.84 7.47
C PRO A 15 -12.18 8.58 8.13
N ASP A 16 -13.06 7.67 8.53
CA ASP A 16 -12.65 6.41 9.13
C ASP A 16 -11.68 5.66 8.20
N PRO A 17 -10.58 5.10 8.73
CA PRO A 17 -9.62 4.34 7.94
C PRO A 17 -10.31 3.13 7.33
N VAL A 18 -10.17 2.97 6.02
CA VAL A 18 -10.60 1.75 5.33
C VAL A 18 -9.61 0.65 5.66
N ARG A 19 -10.09 -0.45 6.24
CA ARG A 19 -9.25 -1.59 6.54
C ARG A 19 -9.22 -2.57 5.36
N PRO A 20 -8.15 -3.37 5.22
CA PRO A 20 -8.08 -4.38 4.16
C PRO A 20 -9.31 -5.29 4.16
N GLU A 21 -9.80 -5.69 5.33
CA GLU A 21 -10.97 -6.56 5.49
C GLU A 21 -12.25 -5.94 4.92
N ASP A 22 -12.32 -4.61 4.80
CA ASP A 22 -13.45 -3.88 4.22
C ASP A 22 -13.40 -3.85 2.68
N THR A 23 -12.27 -4.24 2.09
CA THR A 23 -11.97 -4.06 0.64
C THR A 23 -11.70 -5.35 -0.10
N VAL A 24 -11.30 -6.41 0.59
CA VAL A 24 -10.95 -7.69 -0.02
C VAL A 24 -11.76 -8.81 0.64
N GLU A 25 -12.33 -9.69 -0.18
CA GLU A 25 -13.11 -10.83 0.29
C GLU A 25 -12.23 -11.87 1.03
N GLY A 26 -10.93 -11.91 0.71
CA GLY A 26 -9.93 -12.69 1.42
C GLY A 26 -8.51 -12.36 0.97
N VAL A 27 -7.53 -12.59 1.85
CA VAL A 27 -6.09 -12.46 1.54
C VAL A 27 -5.43 -13.82 1.66
N ASP A 28 -4.81 -14.29 0.57
CA ASP A 28 -3.95 -15.47 0.63
C ASP A 28 -2.67 -15.10 1.39
N THR A 29 -2.57 -15.59 2.62
CA THR A 29 -1.39 -15.41 3.50
C THR A 29 -0.48 -16.63 3.48
N SER A 30 -0.70 -17.56 2.55
CA SER A 30 0.12 -18.75 2.42
C SER A 30 1.58 -18.36 2.18
N PRO A 31 2.53 -19.00 2.88
CA PRO A 31 3.93 -18.73 2.67
C PRO A 31 4.30 -19.02 1.22
N VAL A 32 4.67 -17.97 0.49
CA VAL A 32 5.19 -18.12 -0.87
C VAL A 32 6.59 -18.71 -0.76
N PRO A 33 6.92 -19.77 -1.52
CA PRO A 33 8.27 -20.28 -1.57
C PRO A 33 9.23 -19.14 -1.87
N ALA A 34 10.28 -19.01 -1.07
CA ALA A 34 11.36 -18.08 -1.39
C ALA A 34 11.88 -18.49 -2.78
N GLY A 35 11.65 -17.64 -3.78
CA GLY A 35 12.16 -17.87 -5.12
C GLY A 35 13.66 -18.12 -5.01
N ASP A 36 14.14 -19.14 -5.72
CA ASP A 36 15.55 -19.48 -5.80
C ASP A 36 16.30 -18.18 -6.09
N ALA A 37 16.98 -17.64 -5.07
CA ALA A 37 17.80 -16.46 -5.21
C ALA A 37 19.09 -16.91 -5.89
N SER A 38 18.96 -17.49 -7.07
CA SER A 38 20.07 -17.92 -7.87
C SER A 38 20.86 -16.67 -8.22
N ASP A 39 22.17 -16.71 -7.96
CA ASP A 39 23.15 -15.63 -8.19
C ASP A 39 22.98 -14.93 -9.55
N GLU A 40 22.41 -15.66 -10.53
CA GLU A 40 22.05 -15.17 -11.85
C GLU A 40 21.18 -13.90 -11.83
N ARG A 41 20.16 -13.79 -10.97
CA ARG A 41 19.30 -12.59 -10.91
C ARG A 41 20.10 -11.37 -10.44
N GLU A 42 20.99 -11.54 -9.48
CA GLU A 42 21.86 -10.46 -9.00
C GLU A 42 22.87 -10.03 -10.07
N VAL A 43 23.43 -11.00 -10.82
CA VAL A 43 24.31 -10.74 -11.96
C VAL A 43 23.58 -9.97 -13.07
N PHE A 44 22.35 -10.36 -13.42
CA PHE A 44 21.55 -9.66 -14.44
C PHE A 44 21.25 -8.21 -14.05
N LEU A 45 20.85 -7.95 -12.80
CA LEU A 45 20.57 -6.59 -12.33
C LEU A 45 21.83 -5.72 -12.29
N ARG A 46 22.98 -6.29 -11.94
CA ARG A 46 24.27 -5.59 -11.97
C ARG A 46 24.71 -5.23 -13.39
N GLN A 47 24.46 -6.08 -14.38
CA GLN A 47 24.79 -5.81 -15.78
C GLN A 47 23.88 -4.76 -16.43
N ALA A 48 22.60 -4.69 -16.03
CA ALA A 48 21.64 -3.75 -16.61
C ALA A 48 21.80 -2.29 -16.12
N GLY A 49 22.53 -2.08 -15.01
CA GLY A 49 22.79 -0.75 -14.43
C GLY A 49 24.15 -0.13 -14.81
N GLY A 50 24.84 -0.69 -15.82
CA GLY A 50 26.13 -0.23 -16.32
C GLY A 50 26.03 0.76 -17.47
#